data_AF-A0A973SKA9-F1
#
_entry.id   AF-A0A973SKA9-F1
#
_cell.length_a   1.000
_cell.length_b   1.000
_cell.length_c   1.000
_cell.angle_alpha   90.00
_cell.angle_beta   90.00
_cell.angle_gamma   90.00
#
_symmetry.space_group_name_H-M   'P 1'
#
loop_
_entity.id
_entity.type
_entity.pdbx_description
1 polymer ?
#
loop_
_entity_poly.entity_id
_entity_poly.type
_entity_poly.pdbx_seq_one_letter_code
_entity_poly.pdbx_strand_id
1 'polypeptide(L)'
;RLEGFAIHLPLDRTDGSDAVEEVIGWMDHLRAARLPLHTMFVSHLKADELHRLQQQFPQTRFRARIGTRLWLGDHEATEYRGAVLDVTRVAKGDRFGYRQQKAASDGFLVVVAGGTSHGVGLEAPKALHGVMPRAKGVARAGLATVNRNLSPFVWGGKQRWFAEPPHMQVSILFVPADAPEPKVGEELVAHLRHTTTQFDRIVDR
;
A
#
# COMPACT_ATOMS: atom_id res chain seq x y z
N ARG A 1 25.33 -25.18 14.52
CA ARG A 1 24.60 -25.06 15.79
C ARG A 1 23.13 -24.84 15.46
N LEU A 2 22.20 -25.48 16.17
CA LEU A 2 20.76 -25.24 16.00
C LEU A 2 20.37 -24.01 16.82
N GLU A 3 19.83 -22.98 16.15
CA GLU A 3 19.45 -21.71 16.79
C GLU A 3 17.99 -21.66 17.23
N GLY A 4 17.13 -22.53 16.68
CA GLY A 4 15.71 -22.63 16.99
C GLY A 4 14.88 -23.13 15.81
N PHE A 5 13.56 -23.18 16.01
CA PHE A 5 12.58 -23.54 14.98
C PHE A 5 11.81 -22.30 14.54
N ALA A 6 11.31 -22.30 13.31
CA ALA A 6 10.52 -21.20 12.76
C ALA A 6 9.19 -21.70 12.22
N ILE A 7 8.10 -21.08 12.66
CA ILE A 7 6.75 -21.29 12.13
C ILE A 7 6.37 -20.01 11.39
N HIS A 8 6.00 -20.16 10.13
CA HIS A 8 5.46 -19.07 9.32
C HIS A 8 3.96 -19.28 9.14
N LEU A 9 3.17 -18.60 9.97
CA LEU A 9 1.72 -18.72 9.93
C LEU A 9 1.14 -18.01 8.70
N PRO A 10 -0.04 -18.40 8.21
CA PRO A 10 -0.76 -17.61 7.22
C PRO A 10 -1.08 -16.20 7.74
N LEU A 11 -1.02 -15.20 6.86
CA LEU A 11 -1.47 -13.83 7.12
C LEU A 11 -2.99 -13.78 7.36
N ASP A 12 -3.73 -14.45 6.48
CA ASP A 12 -5.17 -14.53 6.50
C ASP A 12 -5.59 -15.97 6.83
N ARG A 13 -6.41 -16.14 7.86
CA ARG A 13 -6.91 -17.44 8.33
C ARG A 13 -8.41 -17.54 8.02
N THR A 14 -8.73 -17.73 6.74
CA THR A 14 -10.13 -17.74 6.26
C THR A 14 -10.92 -18.97 6.67
N ASP A 15 -10.24 -20.01 7.15
CA ASP A 15 -10.81 -21.26 7.66
C ASP A 15 -11.23 -21.17 9.13
N GLY A 16 -10.98 -20.04 9.80
CA GLY A 16 -11.29 -19.83 11.22
C GLY A 16 -10.33 -20.53 12.18
N SER A 17 -9.21 -21.06 11.70
CA SER A 17 -8.21 -21.72 12.53
C SER A 17 -7.55 -20.75 13.51
N ASP A 18 -7.25 -21.20 14.73
CA ASP A 18 -6.57 -20.39 15.75
C ASP A 18 -5.04 -20.52 15.59
N ALA A 19 -4.38 -19.37 15.44
CA ALA A 19 -2.94 -19.25 15.26
C ALA A 19 -2.13 -19.74 16.47
N VAL A 20 -2.64 -19.54 17.69
CA VAL A 20 -2.01 -19.98 18.93
C VAL A 20 -2.07 -21.50 19.04
N GLU A 21 -3.25 -22.09 18.77
CA GLU A 21 -3.43 -23.55 18.78
C GLU A 21 -2.55 -24.25 17.74
N GLU A 22 -2.40 -23.67 16.55
CA GLU A 22 -1.47 -24.22 15.54
C GLU A 22 -0.02 -24.22 16.03
N VAL A 23 0.43 -23.13 16.66
CA VAL A 23 1.78 -23.07 17.22
C VAL A 23 1.95 -24.07 18.36
N ILE A 24 0.96 -24.20 19.24
CA ILE A 24 0.95 -25.22 20.32
C ILE A 24 1.10 -26.62 19.72
N GLY A 25 0.30 -26.96 18.71
CA GLY A 25 0.36 -28.26 18.04
C GLY A 25 1.75 -28.56 17.45
N TRP A 26 2.40 -27.57 16.81
CA TRP A 26 3.77 -27.74 16.33
C TRP A 26 4.79 -27.89 17.46
N MET A 27 4.65 -27.11 18.54
CA MET A 27 5.50 -27.22 19.72
C MET A 27 5.41 -28.62 20.34
N ASP A 28 4.22 -29.19 20.44
CA ASP A 28 4.01 -30.53 20.98
C ASP A 28 4.61 -31.62 20.10
N HIS A 29 4.48 -31.53 18.77
CA HIS A 29 5.15 -32.45 17.85
C HIS A 29 6.68 -32.41 17.99
N LEU A 30 7.27 -31.21 18.05
CA LEU A 30 8.72 -31.05 18.21
C LEU A 30 9.21 -31.58 19.58
N ARG A 31 8.41 -31.37 20.63
CA ARG A 31 8.68 -31.91 21.97
C ARG A 31 8.63 -33.44 21.97
N ALA A 32 7.62 -34.03 21.33
CA ALA A 32 7.49 -35.49 21.20
C ALA A 32 8.67 -36.11 20.44
N ALA A 33 9.19 -35.40 19.43
CA ALA A 33 10.41 -35.75 18.72
C ALA A 33 11.72 -35.52 19.51
N ARG A 34 11.62 -35.06 20.76
CA ARG A 34 12.76 -34.74 21.66
C ARG A 34 13.72 -33.70 21.08
N LEU A 35 13.20 -32.75 20.29
CA LEU A 35 13.97 -31.66 19.72
C LEU A 35 14.10 -30.50 20.73
N PRO A 36 15.21 -29.74 20.70
CA PRO A 36 15.45 -28.67 21.67
C PRO A 36 14.62 -27.42 21.36
N LEU A 37 13.64 -27.12 22.22
CA LEU A 37 12.69 -26.01 22.08
C LEU A 37 13.11 -24.73 22.84
N HIS A 38 14.38 -24.32 22.70
CA HIS A 38 14.90 -23.13 23.37
C HIS A 38 14.42 -21.82 22.74
N THR A 39 14.30 -21.78 21.41
CA THR A 39 13.86 -20.59 20.66
C THR A 39 12.87 -20.96 19.58
N MET A 40 11.77 -20.21 19.49
CA MET A 40 10.75 -20.36 18.47
C MET A 40 10.50 -19.01 17.76
N PHE A 41 10.68 -18.98 16.44
CA PHE A 41 10.40 -17.80 15.62
C PHE A 41 8.99 -17.91 15.04
N VAL A 42 8.16 -16.91 15.27
CA VAL A 42 6.74 -16.90 14.88
C VAL A 42 6.42 -15.66 14.06
N SER A 43 5.45 -15.75 13.15
CA SER A 43 4.94 -14.60 12.37
C SER A 43 3.42 -14.50 12.50
N HIS A 44 2.86 -13.34 12.16
CA HIS A 44 1.40 -13.09 12.09
C HIS A 44 0.61 -13.33 13.38
N LEU A 45 1.28 -13.25 14.54
CA LEU A 45 0.62 -13.24 15.84
C LEU A 45 0.41 -11.81 16.34
N LYS A 46 -0.74 -11.58 16.96
CA LYS A 46 -1.05 -10.40 17.77
C LYS A 46 -0.26 -10.43 19.08
N ALA A 47 -0.27 -9.32 19.80
CA ALA A 47 0.51 -9.16 21.02
C ALA A 47 0.00 -10.08 22.16
N ASP A 48 -1.31 -10.18 22.31
CA ASP A 48 -2.01 -11.06 23.26
C ASP A 48 -1.82 -12.54 22.93
N GLU A 49 -1.87 -12.91 21.65
CA GLU A 49 -1.58 -14.27 21.17
C GLU A 49 -0.14 -14.69 21.48
N LEU A 50 0.84 -13.81 21.22
CA LEU A 50 2.23 -14.05 21.58
C LEU A 50 2.41 -14.19 23.10
N HIS A 51 1.70 -13.37 23.89
CA HIS A 51 1.75 -13.44 25.35
C HIS A 51 1.20 -14.78 25.87
N ARG A 52 0.09 -15.27 25.32
CA ARG A 52 -0.47 -16.60 25.64
C ARG A 52 0.56 -17.71 25.40
N LEU A 53 1.28 -17.69 24.28
CA LEU A 53 2.34 -18.68 24.00
C LEU A 53 3.49 -18.61 25.00
N GLN A 54 3.90 -17.40 25.40
CA GLN A 54 4.95 -17.20 26.40
C GLN A 54 4.54 -17.73 27.78
N GLN A 55 3.27 -17.60 28.16
CA GLN A 55 2.74 -18.17 29.39
C GLN A 55 2.69 -19.70 29.34
N GLN A 56 2.28 -20.28 28.20
CA GLN A 56 2.16 -21.74 28.03
C GLN A 56 3.51 -22.45 27.94
N PHE A 57 4.53 -21.81 27.35
CA PHE A 57 5.88 -22.37 27.21
C PHE A 57 6.94 -21.42 27.80
N PRO A 58 7.01 -21.30 29.14
CA PRO A 58 7.88 -20.31 29.81
C PRO A 58 9.38 -20.56 29.61
N GLN A 59 9.76 -21.78 29.21
CA GLN A 59 11.14 -22.17 28.92
C GLN A 59 11.55 -21.91 27.45
N THR A 60 10.60 -21.51 26.60
CA THR A 60 10.85 -21.24 25.18
C THR A 60 10.88 -19.74 24.93
N ARG A 61 11.97 -19.26 24.34
CA ARG A 61 12.08 -17.88 23.89
C ARG A 61 11.34 -17.70 22.57
N PHE A 62 10.18 -17.06 22.60
CA PHE A 62 9.48 -16.66 21.37
C PHE A 62 10.07 -15.38 20.78
N ARG A 63 10.35 -15.40 19.48
CA ARG A 63 10.80 -14.24 18.69
C ARG A 63 9.81 -13.96 17.58
N ALA A 64 8.97 -12.94 17.78
CA ALA A 64 8.02 -12.50 16.78
C ALA A 64 8.71 -11.79 15.61
N ARG A 65 8.36 -12.17 14.39
CA ARG A 65 8.82 -11.58 13.13
C ARG A 65 7.73 -10.65 12.60
N ILE A 66 7.74 -9.41 13.06
CA ILE A 66 6.66 -8.42 12.85
C ILE A 66 7.08 -7.25 11.95
N GLY A 67 7.71 -7.53 10.80
CA GLY A 67 8.24 -6.50 9.89
C GLY A 67 7.24 -5.39 9.56
N THR A 68 6.01 -5.73 9.18
CA THR A 68 4.97 -4.74 8.86
C THR A 68 4.67 -3.79 10.02
N ARG A 69 4.58 -4.27 11.26
CA ARG A 69 4.32 -3.38 12.41
C ARG A 69 5.51 -2.50 12.80
N LEU A 70 6.73 -2.95 12.53
CA LEU A 70 7.93 -2.17 12.86
C LEU A 70 8.24 -1.12 11.79
N TRP A 71 8.04 -1.46 10.51
CA TRP A 71 8.43 -0.61 9.38
C TRP A 71 7.26 0.15 8.74
N LEU A 72 6.03 -0.33 8.92
CA LEU A 72 4.79 0.22 8.35
C LEU A 72 3.72 0.42 9.42
N GLY A 73 4.08 0.35 10.71
CA GLY A 73 3.12 0.33 11.82
C GLY A 73 2.47 1.67 12.09
N ASP A 74 3.24 2.75 11.94
CA ASP A 74 2.72 4.11 11.99
C ASP A 74 2.64 4.66 10.57
N HIS A 75 1.42 4.75 10.04
CA HIS A 75 1.16 5.24 8.69
C HIS A 75 1.40 6.75 8.58
N GLU A 76 1.40 7.47 9.71
CA GLU A 76 1.64 8.90 9.77
C GLU A 76 3.13 9.23 9.95
N ALA A 77 3.98 8.21 10.15
CA ALA A 77 5.43 8.39 10.33
C ALA A 77 6.12 8.96 9.07
N THR A 78 5.53 8.80 7.89
CA THR A 78 6.04 9.39 6.65
C THR A 78 4.88 9.86 5.78
N GLU A 79 5.01 11.03 5.19
CA GLU A 79 4.08 11.55 4.19
C GLU A 79 4.82 11.83 2.89
N TYR A 80 4.23 11.43 1.76
CA TYR A 80 4.79 11.70 0.44
C TYR A 80 4.09 12.86 -0.22
N ARG A 81 4.87 13.70 -0.89
CA ARG A 81 4.38 14.92 -1.55
C ARG A 81 4.99 15.05 -2.94
N GLY A 82 4.21 15.59 -3.86
CA GLY A 82 4.67 15.97 -5.20
C GLY A 82 4.31 17.43 -5.47
N ALA A 83 5.28 18.21 -5.92
CA ALA A 83 5.09 19.62 -6.25
C ALA A 83 4.29 19.78 -7.55
N VAL A 84 3.38 20.76 -7.59
CA VAL A 84 2.71 21.21 -8.81
C VAL A 84 3.70 22.01 -9.65
N LEU A 85 4.00 21.49 -10.83
CA LEU A 85 4.94 22.07 -11.77
C LEU A 85 4.24 22.96 -12.80
N ASP A 86 3.02 22.60 -13.19
CA ASP A 86 2.22 23.36 -14.15
C ASP A 86 0.72 23.11 -13.97
N VAL A 87 -0.10 24.11 -14.32
CA VAL A 87 -1.57 24.08 -14.23
C VAL A 87 -2.16 24.72 -15.48
N THR A 88 -2.86 23.91 -16.28
CA THR A 88 -3.53 24.36 -17.51
C THR A 88 -5.03 24.20 -17.36
N ARG A 89 -5.79 25.29 -17.51
CA ARG A 89 -7.27 25.24 -17.53
C ARG A 89 -7.75 24.53 -18.80
N VAL A 90 -8.78 23.71 -18.66
CA VAL A 90 -9.48 23.06 -19.78
C VAL A 90 -10.99 23.22 -19.64
N ALA A 91 -11.66 23.44 -20.76
CA ALA A 91 -13.10 23.40 -20.88
C ALA A 91 -13.56 22.00 -21.34
N LYS A 92 -14.82 21.66 -21.05
CA LYS A 92 -15.44 20.44 -21.55
C LYS A 92 -15.32 20.34 -23.07
N GLY A 93 -14.78 19.23 -23.56
CA GLY A 93 -14.57 18.96 -24.97
C GLY A 93 -13.19 19.33 -25.50
N ASP A 94 -12.40 20.12 -24.76
CA ASP A 94 -11.00 20.39 -25.09
C ASP A 94 -10.22 19.10 -25.18
N ARG A 95 -9.24 19.07 -26.08
CA ARG A 95 -8.39 17.90 -26.30
C ARG A 95 -7.07 18.04 -25.58
N PHE A 96 -6.62 16.96 -24.95
CA PHE A 96 -5.33 16.92 -24.28
C PHE A 96 -4.60 15.60 -24.49
N GLY A 97 -3.29 15.65 -24.25
CA GLY A 97 -2.41 14.48 -24.28
C GLY A 97 -2.10 13.93 -25.67
N TYR A 98 -1.25 12.92 -25.71
CA TYR A 98 -0.80 12.27 -26.96
C TYR A 98 -1.94 11.63 -27.73
N ARG A 99 -2.94 11.09 -27.03
CA ARG A 99 -4.12 10.46 -27.62
C ARG A 99 -5.27 11.43 -27.88
N GLN A 100 -5.07 12.73 -27.65
CA GLN A 100 -6.06 13.78 -27.91
C GLN A 100 -7.42 13.48 -27.27
N GLN A 101 -7.41 13.04 -26.01
CA GLN A 101 -8.61 12.72 -25.25
C GLN A 101 -9.42 13.98 -24.98
N LYS A 102 -10.75 13.88 -25.02
CA LYS A 102 -11.63 15.00 -24.70
C LYS A 102 -11.84 15.13 -23.19
N ALA A 103 -11.71 16.35 -22.66
CA ALA A 103 -12.10 16.67 -21.30
C ALA A 103 -13.60 16.41 -21.09
N ALA A 104 -13.94 15.62 -20.07
CA ALA A 104 -15.33 15.24 -19.79
C ALA A 104 -16.14 16.39 -19.11
N SER A 105 -15.44 17.33 -18.49
CA SER A 105 -15.97 18.50 -17.80
C SER A 105 -14.94 19.63 -17.81
N ASP A 106 -15.35 20.81 -17.40
CA ASP A 106 -14.42 21.91 -17.10
C ASP A 106 -13.51 21.54 -15.92
N GLY A 107 -12.29 22.07 -15.92
CA GLY A 107 -11.32 21.83 -14.86
C GLY A 107 -9.91 22.23 -15.25
N PHE A 108 -8.94 21.48 -14.73
CA PHE A 108 -7.52 21.74 -14.85
C PHE A 108 -6.77 20.44 -15.14
N LEU A 109 -5.79 20.54 -16.04
CA LEU A 109 -4.70 19.59 -16.17
C LEU A 109 -3.56 20.07 -15.28
N VAL A 110 -3.10 19.18 -14.40
CA VAL A 110 -2.12 19.51 -13.37
C VAL A 110 -0.93 18.60 -13.55
N VAL A 111 0.23 19.18 -13.82
CA VAL A 111 1.50 18.45 -13.89
C VAL A 111 2.12 18.44 -12.51
N VAL A 112 2.34 17.25 -11.97
CA VAL A 112 2.86 17.05 -10.62
C VAL A 112 4.15 16.26 -10.68
N ALA A 113 5.15 16.68 -9.91
CA ALA A 113 6.39 15.93 -9.72
C ALA A 113 6.10 14.57 -9.08
N GLY A 114 6.72 13.53 -9.61
CA GLY A 114 6.45 12.15 -9.22
C GLY A 114 5.83 11.37 -10.38
N GLY A 115 6.61 10.44 -10.91
CA GLY A 115 6.25 9.55 -12.02
C GLY A 115 6.68 8.12 -11.75
N THR A 116 6.77 7.30 -12.78
CA THR A 116 7.09 5.87 -12.63
C THR A 116 8.47 5.62 -12.01
N SER A 117 9.45 6.52 -12.19
CA SER A 117 10.76 6.41 -11.50
C SER A 117 10.65 6.56 -9.98
N HIS A 118 9.59 7.20 -9.50
CA HIS A 118 9.29 7.42 -8.09
C HIS A 118 8.35 6.36 -7.53
N GLY A 119 8.01 5.33 -8.31
CA GLY A 119 7.07 4.28 -7.92
C GLY A 119 5.60 4.64 -8.11
N VAL A 120 5.28 5.76 -8.78
CA VAL A 120 3.90 6.09 -9.17
C VAL A 120 3.40 5.10 -10.22
N GLY A 121 2.18 4.59 -10.05
CA GLY A 121 1.57 3.64 -10.98
C GLY A 121 2.07 2.20 -10.82
N LEU A 122 2.97 1.92 -9.88
CA LEU A 122 3.37 0.55 -9.53
C LEU A 122 2.37 -0.05 -8.54
N GLU A 123 1.57 -1.02 -8.99
CA GLU A 123 0.70 -1.80 -8.12
C GLU A 123 1.19 -3.24 -8.03
N ALA A 124 1.48 -3.71 -6.80
CA ALA A 124 1.76 -5.12 -6.57
C ALA A 124 0.49 -5.95 -6.85
N PRO A 125 0.62 -7.14 -7.47
CA PRO A 125 -0.51 -8.07 -7.64
C PRO A 125 -1.20 -8.33 -6.31
N LYS A 126 -2.54 -8.25 -6.30
CA LYS A 126 -3.34 -8.49 -5.10
C LYS A 126 -3.90 -9.91 -5.14
N ALA A 127 -3.69 -10.67 -4.07
CA ALA A 127 -4.44 -11.90 -3.82
C ALA A 127 -5.87 -11.52 -3.39
N LEU A 128 -6.85 -11.76 -4.25
CA LEU A 128 -8.25 -11.41 -3.99
C LEU A 128 -8.99 -12.59 -3.34
N HIS A 129 -9.26 -12.48 -2.04
CA HIS A 129 -10.09 -13.43 -1.29
C HIS A 129 -11.49 -12.84 -1.05
N GLY A 130 -12.55 -13.61 -1.33
CA GLY A 130 -13.94 -13.21 -1.11
C GLY A 130 -14.63 -12.44 -2.26
N VAL A 131 -15.95 -12.32 -2.17
CA VAL A 131 -16.81 -11.74 -3.23
C VAL A 131 -16.64 -10.22 -3.35
N MET A 132 -16.56 -9.50 -2.22
CA MET A 132 -16.46 -8.04 -2.21
C MET A 132 -15.15 -7.49 -2.82
N PRO A 133 -13.95 -8.01 -2.48
CA PRO A 133 -12.72 -7.59 -3.14
C PRO A 133 -12.70 -7.89 -4.64
N ARG A 134 -13.30 -9.01 -5.06
CA ARG A 134 -13.47 -9.34 -6.49
C ARG A 134 -14.39 -8.37 -7.21
N ALA A 135 -15.52 -8.00 -6.62
CA ALA A 135 -16.43 -6.99 -7.18
C ALA A 135 -15.74 -5.62 -7.34
N LYS A 136 -14.96 -5.18 -6.34
CA LYS A 136 -14.12 -3.98 -6.45
C LYS A 136 -13.08 -4.10 -7.58
N GLY A 137 -12.50 -5.28 -7.76
CA GLY A 137 -11.57 -5.57 -8.86
C GLY A 137 -12.21 -5.42 -10.24
N VAL A 138 -13.41 -5.99 -10.44
CA VAL A 138 -14.17 -5.86 -11.69
C VAL A 138 -14.54 -4.40 -11.97
N ALA A 139 -15.00 -3.65 -10.96
CA ALA A 139 -15.31 -2.23 -11.11
C ALA A 139 -14.07 -1.42 -11.53
N ARG A 140 -12.91 -1.66 -10.91
CA ARG A 140 -11.65 -1.02 -11.31
C ARG A 140 -11.21 -1.40 -12.72
N ALA A 141 -11.31 -2.69 -13.08
CA ALA A 141 -10.99 -3.16 -14.41
C ALA A 141 -11.87 -2.48 -15.47
N GLY A 142 -13.18 -2.38 -15.23
CA GLY A 142 -14.10 -1.68 -16.13
C GLY A 142 -13.84 -0.18 -16.28
N LEU A 143 -13.34 0.49 -15.23
CA LEU A 143 -12.90 1.89 -15.32
C LEU A 143 -11.57 2.01 -16.09
N ALA A 144 -10.65 1.07 -15.88
CA ALA A 144 -9.37 1.04 -16.59
C ALA A 144 -9.54 0.77 -18.09
N THR A 145 -10.53 -0.05 -18.50
CA THR A 145 -10.83 -0.27 -19.93
C THR A 145 -11.33 0.98 -20.64
N VAL A 146 -11.88 1.97 -19.91
CA VAL A 146 -12.20 3.31 -20.43
C VAL A 146 -11.10 4.34 -20.13
N ASN A 147 -9.87 3.88 -19.88
CA ASN A 147 -8.67 4.68 -19.58
C ASN A 147 -8.77 5.58 -18.33
N ARG A 148 -9.66 5.26 -17.38
CA ARG A 148 -9.76 5.98 -16.12
C ARG A 148 -8.99 5.26 -15.03
N ASN A 149 -7.81 5.78 -14.70
CA ASN A 149 -6.96 5.26 -13.63
C ASN A 149 -6.80 6.31 -12.52
N LEU A 150 -7.03 5.91 -11.27
CA LEU A 150 -6.78 6.77 -10.13
C LEU A 150 -5.26 6.92 -9.92
N SER A 151 -4.82 8.16 -9.73
CA SER A 151 -3.44 8.47 -9.34
C SER A 151 -3.28 8.36 -7.82
N PRO A 152 -2.06 8.19 -7.28
CA PRO A 152 -1.86 8.19 -5.83
C PRO A 152 -2.05 9.58 -5.19
N PHE A 153 -2.16 10.64 -6.00
CA PHE A 153 -2.24 12.00 -5.52
C PHE A 153 -3.63 12.37 -5.02
N VAL A 154 -3.64 13.07 -3.89
CA VAL A 154 -4.83 13.59 -3.22
C VAL A 154 -4.80 15.10 -3.28
N TRP A 155 -5.94 15.67 -3.67
CA TRP A 155 -6.14 17.12 -3.68
C TRP A 155 -7.56 17.42 -3.21
N GLY A 156 -7.76 18.45 -2.38
CA GLY A 156 -9.10 18.77 -1.83
C GLY A 156 -9.81 17.57 -1.20
N GLY A 157 -9.07 16.73 -0.44
CA GLY A 157 -9.59 15.55 0.24
C GLY A 157 -10.00 14.37 -0.66
N LYS A 158 -9.75 14.43 -1.98
CA LYS A 158 -10.10 13.36 -2.92
C LYS A 158 -8.89 12.93 -3.75
N GLN A 159 -8.78 11.63 -3.96
CA GLN A 159 -7.83 11.04 -4.90
C GLN A 159 -8.15 11.52 -6.32
N ARG A 160 -7.13 11.93 -7.08
CA ARG A 160 -7.30 12.49 -8.42
C ARG A 160 -7.03 11.46 -9.50
N TRP A 161 -7.71 11.62 -10.63
CA TRP A 161 -7.54 10.75 -11.78
C TRP A 161 -6.31 11.19 -12.56
N PHE A 162 -5.58 10.21 -13.09
CA PHE A 162 -4.64 10.48 -14.17
C PHE A 162 -5.41 11.04 -15.37
N ALA A 163 -4.92 12.15 -15.93
CA ALA A 163 -5.31 12.60 -17.25
C ALA A 163 -4.64 11.72 -18.31
N GLU A 164 -3.37 11.37 -18.12
CA GLU A 164 -2.61 10.42 -18.94
C GLU A 164 -1.84 9.43 -18.06
N PRO A 165 -1.46 8.25 -18.57
CA PRO A 165 -0.54 7.37 -17.86
C PRO A 165 0.69 8.14 -17.35
N PRO A 166 1.17 7.87 -16.12
CA PRO A 166 2.29 8.61 -15.56
C PRO A 166 3.54 8.43 -16.42
N HIS A 167 4.26 9.53 -16.63
CA HIS A 167 5.57 9.52 -17.29
C HIS A 167 6.66 9.15 -16.27
N MET A 168 7.91 9.10 -16.71
CA MET A 168 9.02 8.74 -15.82
C MET A 168 9.10 9.67 -14.60
N GLN A 169 9.10 10.99 -14.83
CA GLN A 169 9.37 11.98 -13.79
C GLN A 169 8.12 12.69 -13.26
N VAL A 170 7.05 12.72 -14.05
CA VAL A 170 5.85 13.52 -13.75
C VAL A 170 4.57 12.71 -13.96
N SER A 171 3.53 13.13 -13.25
CA SER A 171 2.16 12.67 -13.44
C SER A 171 1.30 13.83 -13.92
N ILE A 172 0.39 13.55 -14.85
CA ILE A 172 -0.59 14.54 -15.32
C ILE A 172 -1.95 14.15 -14.75
N LEU A 173 -2.55 15.02 -13.97
CA LEU A 173 -3.81 14.78 -13.25
C LEU A 173 -4.92 15.64 -13.81
N PHE A 174 -6.14 15.13 -13.78
CA PHE A 174 -7.34 15.93 -14.03
C PHE A 174 -7.97 16.36 -12.69
N VAL A 175 -8.12 17.66 -12.49
CA VAL A 175 -8.82 18.27 -11.35
C VAL A 175 -10.07 18.99 -11.85
N PRO A 176 -11.29 18.59 -11.43
CA PRO A 176 -12.53 19.23 -11.89
C PRO A 176 -12.67 20.64 -11.34
N ALA A 177 -13.39 21.51 -12.06
CA ALA A 177 -13.57 22.92 -11.70
C ALA A 177 -14.31 23.18 -10.35
N ASP A 178 -15.00 22.17 -9.80
CA ASP A 178 -15.65 22.24 -8.49
C ASP A 178 -14.71 21.92 -7.31
N ALA A 179 -13.47 21.49 -7.60
CA ALA A 179 -12.42 21.35 -6.61
C ALA A 179 -11.61 22.65 -6.48
N PRO A 180 -10.91 22.88 -5.35
CA PRO A 180 -9.96 23.98 -5.24
C PRO A 180 -8.97 23.95 -6.40
N GLU A 181 -8.69 25.10 -6.99
CA GLU A 181 -7.69 25.21 -8.06
C GLU A 181 -6.28 25.02 -7.49
N PRO A 182 -5.51 24.01 -7.95
CA PRO A 182 -4.09 23.90 -7.61
C PRO A 182 -3.31 25.05 -8.21
N LYS A 183 -2.26 25.49 -7.52
CA LYS A 183 -1.33 26.50 -8.00
C LYS A 183 0.08 25.92 -8.13
N VAL A 184 0.83 26.42 -9.12
CA VAL A 184 2.24 26.07 -9.29
C VAL A 184 3.02 26.38 -8.00
N GLY A 185 3.82 25.42 -7.56
CA GLY A 185 4.57 25.48 -6.31
C GLY A 185 3.85 24.91 -5.09
N GLU A 186 2.55 24.63 -5.16
CA GLU A 186 1.86 23.86 -4.11
C GLU A 186 2.25 22.38 -4.16
N GLU A 187 1.99 21.65 -3.09
CA GLU A 187 2.29 20.22 -3.00
C GLU A 187 1.01 19.40 -2.82
N LEU A 188 0.89 18.33 -3.59
CA LEU A 188 -0.15 17.32 -3.42
C LEU A 188 0.39 16.18 -2.56
N VAL A 189 -0.40 15.75 -1.59
CA VAL A 189 -0.13 14.52 -0.84
C VAL A 189 -0.28 13.33 -1.79
N ALA A 190 0.62 12.34 -1.67
CA ALA A 190 0.60 11.12 -2.45
C ALA A 190 0.59 9.89 -1.54
N HIS A 191 -0.26 8.91 -1.85
CA HIS A 191 -0.28 7.62 -1.16
C HIS A 191 0.54 6.60 -1.95
N LEU A 192 1.82 6.46 -1.58
CA LEU A 192 2.80 5.60 -2.26
C LEU A 192 3.28 4.46 -1.36
N ARG A 193 3.91 3.44 -1.95
CA ARG A 193 4.45 2.28 -1.21
C ARG A 193 5.87 2.55 -0.75
N HIS A 194 6.12 2.47 0.55
CA HIS A 194 7.46 2.65 1.14
C HIS A 194 8.55 1.77 0.49
N THR A 195 8.20 0.57 0.02
CA THR A 195 9.17 -0.39 -0.54
C THR A 195 9.59 -0.11 -1.98
N THR A 196 8.89 0.76 -2.70
CA THR A 196 9.15 1.04 -4.12
C THR A 196 9.25 2.53 -4.44
N THR A 197 9.06 3.39 -3.44
CA THR A 197 9.09 4.84 -3.64
C THR A 197 10.52 5.33 -3.55
N GLN A 198 10.92 6.17 -4.51
CA GLN A 198 12.17 6.92 -4.47
C GLN A 198 11.84 8.40 -4.27
N PHE A 199 12.67 9.10 -3.49
CA PHE A 199 12.43 10.49 -3.09
C PHE A 199 13.53 11.38 -3.66
N ASP A 200 13.14 12.52 -4.23
CA ASP A 200 14.09 13.58 -4.59
C ASP A 200 14.62 14.33 -3.37
N ARG A 201 13.79 14.41 -2.31
CA ARG A 201 14.08 15.14 -1.08
C ARG A 201 13.42 14.47 0.12
N ILE A 202 14.13 14.43 1.24
CA ILE A 202 13.63 14.00 2.55
C ILE A 202 13.75 15.20 3.49
N VAL A 203 12.71 15.42 4.31
CA VAL A 203 12.66 16.47 5.33
C VAL A 203 12.14 15.89 6.64
N ASP A 204 12.79 16.25 7.75
CA ASP A 204 12.31 15.90 9.08
C ASP A 204 11.19 16.86 9.51
N ARG A 205 10.28 16.38 10.35
CA ARG A 205 9.19 17.17 10.94
C ARG A 205 9.47 17.51 12.40
#